data_AF-A0A523Z1P1-F1
#
_entry.id   AF-A0A523Z1P1-F1
#
_cell.length_a   1.000
_cell.length_b   1.000
_cell.length_c   1.000
_cell.angle_alpha   90.00
_cell.angle_beta   90.00
_cell.angle_gamma   90.00
#
_symmetry.space_group_name_H-M   'P 1'
#
loop_
_entity.id
_entity.type
_entity.pdbx_description
1 polymer ?
#
loop_
_entity_poly.entity_id
_entity_poly.type
_entity_poly.pdbx_seq_one_letter_code
_entity_poly.pdbx_strand_id
1 'polypeptide(L)'
;MSEHNLCQEFLSQVSDYLDNLVDPITCEELERHLVDCTNCRIFVDTLKKTVYLYQQREADIELPGGVRERLFKVLSLDDLVR
;
A
#
# COMPACT_ATOMS: atom_id res chain seq x y z
N MET A 1 -25.07 -15.21 6.34
CA MET A 1 -25.12 -14.70 4.95
C MET A 1 -25.49 -13.22 4.96
N SER A 2 -24.71 -12.33 5.60
CA SER A 2 -25.12 -10.92 5.77
C SER A 2 -23.96 -9.91 5.85
N GLU A 3 -22.90 -10.08 5.06
CA GLU A 3 -21.78 -9.09 5.03
C GLU A 3 -21.43 -8.60 3.62
N HIS A 4 -22.24 -8.92 2.60
CA HIS A 4 -21.90 -8.54 1.22
C HIS A 4 -22.00 -7.05 0.92
N ASN A 5 -22.85 -6.28 1.64
CA ASN A 5 -23.04 -4.86 1.33
C ASN A 5 -21.81 -4.02 1.72
N LEU A 6 -21.29 -4.20 2.94
CA LEU A 6 -20.06 -3.56 3.41
C LEU A 6 -18.84 -3.94 2.55
N CYS A 7 -18.80 -5.18 2.04
CA CYS A 7 -17.76 -5.58 1.09
C CYS A 7 -17.86 -4.81 -0.25
N GLN A 8 -19.07 -4.56 -0.76
CA GLN A 8 -19.26 -3.78 -1.99
C GLN A 8 -18.85 -2.31 -1.80
N GLU A 9 -19.21 -1.73 -0.66
CA GLU A 9 -18.79 -0.38 -0.29
C GLU A 9 -17.26 -0.29 -0.17
N PHE A 10 -16.62 -1.26 0.51
CA PHE A 10 -15.16 -1.37 0.56
C PHE A 10 -14.54 -1.47 -0.84
N LEU A 11 -15.05 -2.37 -1.68
CA LEU A 11 -14.53 -2.58 -3.04
C LEU A 11 -14.63 -1.33 -3.91
N SER A 12 -15.63 -0.47 -3.70
CA SER A 12 -15.74 0.80 -4.43
C SER A 12 -14.65 1.82 -4.04
N GLN A 13 -14.06 1.68 -2.85
CA GLN A 13 -13.07 2.61 -2.30
C GLN A 13 -11.65 2.01 -2.23
N VAL A 14 -11.48 0.76 -2.65
CA VAL A 14 -10.20 0.04 -2.51
C VAL A 14 -9.06 0.68 -3.30
N SER A 15 -9.34 1.27 -4.46
CA SER A 15 -8.33 1.97 -5.26
C SER A 15 -7.79 3.19 -4.51
N ASP A 16 -8.68 4.05 -4.03
CA ASP A 16 -8.32 5.24 -3.26
C ASP A 16 -7.59 4.85 -1.97
N TYR A 17 -7.99 3.75 -1.34
CA TYR A 17 -7.33 3.22 -0.13
C TYR A 17 -5.88 2.81 -0.43
N LEU A 18 -5.65 2.08 -1.53
CA LEU A 18 -4.31 1.66 -1.93
C LEU A 18 -3.40 2.85 -2.30
N ASP A 19 -3.99 3.91 -2.85
CA ASP A 19 -3.28 5.13 -3.24
C ASP A 19 -3.10 6.13 -2.07
N ASN A 20 -3.57 5.79 -0.86
CA ASN A 20 -3.59 6.67 0.33
C ASN A 20 -4.35 7.98 0.10
N LEU A 21 -5.42 7.96 -0.70
CA LEU A 21 -6.26 9.10 -1.03
C LEU A 21 -7.57 9.14 -0.21
N VAL A 22 -7.79 8.14 0.64
CA VAL A 22 -8.95 8.06 1.54
C VAL A 22 -8.74 8.96 2.75
N ASP A 23 -9.80 9.63 3.21
CA ASP A 23 -9.73 10.45 4.42
C ASP A 23 -9.49 9.59 5.68
N PRO A 24 -8.94 10.16 6.77
CA PRO A 24 -8.55 9.38 7.94
C PRO A 24 -9.67 8.57 8.60
N ILE A 25 -10.90 9.09 8.59
CA ILE A 25 -12.04 8.42 9.25
C ILE A 25 -12.40 7.19 8.44
N THR A 26 -12.60 7.38 7.13
CA THR A 26 -12.92 6.30 6.20
C THR A 26 -11.80 5.24 6.17
N CYS A 27 -10.53 5.66 6.25
CA CYS A 27 -9.41 4.73 6.33
C CYS A 27 -9.53 3.80 7.55
N GLU A 28 -9.85 4.33 8.73
CA GLU A 28 -10.06 3.53 9.94
C GLU A 28 -11.25 2.56 9.80
N GLU A 29 -12.33 2.96 9.11
CA GLU A 29 -13.47 2.07 8.86
C GLU A 29 -13.10 0.91 7.92
N LEU A 30 -12.36 1.22 6.85
CA LEU A 30 -11.86 0.22 5.90
C LEU A 30 -10.87 -0.74 6.58
N GLU A 31 -9.98 -0.25 7.43
CA GLU A 31 -9.05 -1.08 8.20
C GLU A 31 -9.79 -2.03 9.16
N ARG A 32 -10.80 -1.53 9.89
CA ARG A 32 -11.67 -2.38 10.70
C ARG A 32 -12.34 -3.48 9.87
N HIS A 33 -12.87 -3.14 8.69
CA HIS A 33 -13.46 -4.12 7.79
C HIS A 33 -12.46 -5.20 7.35
N LEU A 34 -11.19 -4.84 7.08
CA LEU A 34 -10.15 -5.80 6.70
C LEU A 34 -9.73 -6.74 7.84
N VAL A 35 -9.90 -6.33 9.09
CA VAL A 35 -9.69 -7.20 10.26
C VAL A 35 -10.78 -8.27 10.32
N ASP A 36 -12.03 -7.88 10.10
CA ASP A 36 -13.19 -8.77 10.28
C ASP A 36 -13.50 -9.61 9.03
N CYS A 37 -13.20 -9.10 7.83
CA CYS A 37 -13.54 -9.76 6.57
C CYS A 37 -12.32 -10.43 5.89
N THR A 38 -12.24 -11.75 6.01
CA THR A 38 -11.19 -12.55 5.37
C THR A 38 -11.19 -12.42 3.84
N ASN A 39 -12.35 -12.31 3.20
CA ASN A 39 -12.44 -12.22 1.74
C ASN A 39 -11.84 -10.91 1.21
N CYS A 40 -12.19 -9.78 1.82
CA CYS A 40 -11.65 -8.47 1.44
C CYS A 40 -10.15 -8.36 1.74
N ARG A 41 -9.68 -8.95 2.85
CA ARG A 41 -8.25 -9.07 3.13
C ARG A 41 -7.49 -9.81 2.04
N ILE A 42 -7.97 -11.00 1.64
CA ILE A 42 -7.35 -11.78 0.56
C ILE A 42 -7.34 -10.98 -0.76
N PHE A 43 -8.42 -10.27 -1.06
CA PHE A 43 -8.51 -9.42 -2.24
C PHE A 43 -7.46 -8.31 -2.23
N VAL A 44 -7.36 -7.53 -1.14
CA VAL A 44 -6.36 -6.47 -0.98
C VAL A 44 -4.94 -7.02 -1.08
N ASP A 45 -4.64 -8.14 -0.42
CA ASP A 45 -3.33 -8.77 -0.47
C ASP A 45 -2.96 -9.19 -1.90
N THR A 46 -3.92 -9.72 -2.65
CA THR A 46 -3.74 -10.12 -4.05
C THR A 46 -3.50 -8.91 -4.96
N LEU A 47 -4.24 -7.81 -4.76
CA LEU A 47 -4.04 -6.56 -5.47
C LEU A 47 -2.67 -5.95 -5.17
N LYS A 48 -2.27 -5.84 -3.90
CA LYS A 48 -0.95 -5.37 -3.49
C LYS A 48 0.17 -6.18 -4.14
N LYS A 49 0.01 -7.51 -4.21
CA LYS A 49 0.96 -8.38 -4.91
C LYS A 49 1.03 -8.09 -6.41
N THR A 50 -0.10 -7.79 -7.03
CA THR A 50 -0.14 -7.40 -8.45
C THR A 50 0.62 -6.10 -8.68
N VAL A 51 0.37 -5.07 -7.86
CA VAL A 51 1.09 -3.79 -7.90
C VAL A 51 2.60 -3.99 -7.73
N TYR A 52 3.01 -4.79 -6.74
CA TYR A 52 4.42 -5.12 -6.51
C TYR A 52 5.09 -5.74 -7.74
N LEU A 53 4.44 -6.72 -8.39
CA LEU A 53 4.98 -7.36 -9.58
C LEU A 53 5.14 -6.37 -10.75
N TYR A 54 4.23 -5.41 -10.89
CA TYR A 54 4.36 -4.34 -11.89
C TYR A 54 5.53 -3.40 -11.58
N GLN A 55 5.69 -2.97 -10.33
CA GLN A 55 6.81 -2.13 -9.90
C GLN A 55 8.18 -2.80 -10.15
N GLN A 56 8.26 -4.13 -9.99
CA GLN A 56 9.48 -4.86 -10.29
C GLN A 56 9.84 -4.91 -11.77
N ARG A 57 8.86 -4.82 -12.69
CA ARG A 57 9.15 -4.80 -14.13
C ARG A 57 9.85 -3.52 -14.58
N GLU A 58 9.68 -2.42 -13.87
CA GLU A 58 10.31 -1.12 -14.17
C GLU A 58 11.60 -0.88 -13.37
N ALA A 59 12.12 -1.89 -12.67
CA ALA A 59 13.24 -1.75 -11.73
C ALA A 59 14.60 -1.40 -12.37
N ASP A 60 14.70 -1.31 -13.69
CA ASP A 60 15.93 -0.94 -14.41
C ASP A 60 16.11 0.60 -14.54
N ILE A 61 15.49 1.40 -13.66
CA ILE A 61 15.81 2.82 -13.56
C ILE A 61 17.06 2.96 -12.69
N GLU A 62 18.21 3.18 -13.33
CA GLU A 62 19.43 3.57 -12.61
C GLU A 62 19.23 4.94 -11.94
N LEU A 63 19.21 4.94 -10.60
CA LEU A 63 19.19 6.17 -9.83
C LEU A 63 20.54 6.91 -9.98
N PRO A 64 20.54 8.25 -10.08
CA PRO A 64 21.78 9.01 -10.07
C PRO A 64 22.63 8.69 -8.83
N GLY A 65 23.94 8.57 -9.03
CA GLY A 65 24.88 8.33 -7.94
C GLY A 65 24.76 9.38 -6.82
N GLY A 66 24.91 8.96 -5.56
CA GLY A 66 24.83 9.86 -4.42
C GLY A 66 23.41 10.10 -3.87
N VAL A 67 22.34 9.64 -4.56
CA VAL A 67 20.95 9.82 -4.09
C VAL A 67 20.71 9.09 -2.78
N ARG A 68 21.19 7.84 -2.67
CA ARG A 68 21.07 7.01 -1.46
C ARG A 68 21.75 7.68 -0.27
N GLU A 69 22.96 8.16 -0.46
CA GLU A 69 23.79 8.80 0.55
C GLU A 69 23.15 10.09 1.06
N ARG A 70 22.63 10.94 0.16
CA ARG A 70 21.91 12.16 0.55
C ARG A 70 20.63 11.85 1.32
N LEU A 71 19.86 10.85 0.87
CA LEU A 71 18.63 10.45 1.55
C LEU A 71 18.93 9.95 2.97
N PHE A 72 19.92 9.06 3.11
CA PHE A 72 20.28 8.48 4.40
C PHE A 72 20.76 9.55 5.37
N LYS A 73 21.53 10.53 4.89
CA LYS A 73 21.93 11.69 5.69
C LYS A 73 20.77 12.54 6.19
N VAL A 74 19.77 12.80 5.35
CA VAL A 74 18.58 13.56 5.76
C VAL A 74 17.77 12.79 6.80
N LEU A 75 17.70 11.47 6.68
CA LEU A 75 16.99 10.60 7.60
C LEU A 75 17.81 10.23 8.85
N SER A 76 19.04 10.74 8.99
CA SER A 76 19.98 10.37 10.07
C SER A 76 20.28 8.86 10.15
N LEU A 77 20.40 8.23 8.98
CA LEU A 77 20.69 6.81 8.77
C LEU A 77 22.09 6.58 8.18
N ASP A 78 23.00 7.53 8.32
CA ASP A 78 24.33 7.53 7.70
C ASP A 78 25.15 6.26 8.00
N ASP A 79 24.97 5.67 9.18
CA ASP A 79 25.67 4.46 9.63
C ASP A 79 25.30 3.20 8.82
N LEU A 80 24.21 3.25 8.05
CA LEU A 80 23.71 2.15 7.21
C LEU A 80 24.14 2.28 5.74
N VAL A 81 24.90 3.33 5.39
CA VAL A 81 25.54 3.49 4.09
C VAL A 81 26.85 2.69 4.11
N ARG A 82 26.77 1.38 3.85
CA ARG A 82 27.93 0.52 3.56
C ARG A 82 28.02 0.23 2.07
#